data_AF-A0A3D5FVY9-F1
#
_entry.id   AF-A0A3D5FVY9-F1
#
_cell.length_a   1.000
_cell.length_b   1.000
_cell.length_c   1.000
_cell.angle_alpha   90.00
_cell.angle_beta   90.00
_cell.angle_gamma   90.00
#
_symmetry.space_group_name_H-M   'P 1'
#
loop_
_entity.id
_entity.type
_entity.pdbx_description
1 polymer ?
#
loop_
_entity_poly.entity_id
_entity_poly.type
_entity_poly.pdbx_seq_one_letter_code
_entity_poly.pdbx_strand_id
1 'polypeptide(L)'
;WAYGLVVAHDRERVRLYSGGVLAARYDDELASSSLWLSHSIDHGGWKIRPGLRLGISDRDFAPDSSYTYRPNPRRRVLPSLSLTLWRPAYARERFVRGLGQIEDLQTGGWMTLQAGYSAETLGSDRSYPVAAIALAPRGQPTPNSFLFGLISVSSRWREGKPWHMVTSVSGSSYLRYRQSHVWAMRIAYHALHRIEDRGAQLLLGVDTGLRGYDPRRFDGTRRILAGVEARPILWRHEMAVVGAALFADAGKAWTSGSVSQPWVESIGAGFRIGLPTVYDTPILRVDLAHGLQARQAWQVAFGLGHPF
;
A
#
# COMPACT_ATOMS: atom_id res chain seq x y z
N TRP A 1 -18.05 -7.70 -22.59
CA TRP A 1 -18.58 -7.43 -21.24
C TRP A 1 -17.88 -8.29 -20.22
N ALA A 2 -17.72 -7.80 -19.00
CA ALA A 2 -17.22 -8.56 -17.87
C ALA A 2 -18.07 -8.22 -16.65
N TYR A 3 -18.43 -9.22 -15.86
CA TYR A 3 -19.17 -9.06 -14.62
C TYR A 3 -18.53 -9.92 -13.54
N GLY A 4 -18.84 -9.61 -12.29
CA GLY A 4 -18.37 -10.41 -11.17
C GLY A 4 -19.12 -10.10 -9.90
N LEU A 5 -19.18 -11.13 -9.05
CA LEU A 5 -19.63 -11.05 -7.68
C LEU A 5 -18.42 -11.31 -6.79
N VAL A 6 -18.23 -10.46 -5.78
CA VAL A 6 -17.24 -10.67 -4.73
C VAL A 6 -17.98 -10.65 -3.41
N VAL A 7 -17.86 -11.72 -2.63
CA VAL A 7 -18.30 -11.78 -1.24
C VAL A 7 -17.06 -11.98 -0.40
N ALA A 8 -16.89 -11.16 0.62
CA ALA A 8 -15.76 -11.25 1.53
C ALA A 8 -16.23 -11.04 2.96
N HIS A 9 -15.66 -11.82 3.85
CA HIS A 9 -15.79 -11.66 5.29
C HIS A 9 -14.39 -11.55 5.87
N ASP A 10 -14.14 -10.48 6.61
CA ASP A 10 -12.86 -10.20 7.24
C ASP A 10 -13.06 -9.94 8.73
N ARG A 11 -12.13 -10.43 9.54
CA ARG A 11 -12.10 -10.18 10.97
C ARG A 11 -10.69 -9.80 11.36
N GLU A 12 -10.51 -8.57 11.77
CA GLU A 12 -9.23 -8.03 12.19
C GLU A 12 -9.27 -7.62 13.67
N ARG A 13 -8.16 -7.85 14.38
CA ARG A 13 -7.95 -7.25 15.69
C ARG A 13 -7.11 -5.99 15.55
N VAL A 14 -7.79 -4.85 15.60
CA VAL A 14 -7.16 -3.53 15.45
C VAL A 14 -6.50 -3.13 16.76
N ARG A 15 -5.26 -2.64 16.65
CA ARG A 15 -4.45 -2.16 17.78
C ARG A 15 -4.09 -0.70 17.57
N LEU A 16 -4.47 0.15 18.51
CA LEU A 16 -4.15 1.57 18.51
C LEU A 16 -2.89 1.83 19.31
N TYR A 17 -2.01 2.70 18.83
CA TYR A 17 -0.73 2.98 19.48
C TYR A 17 -0.57 4.47 19.75
N SER A 18 0.17 4.80 20.79
CA SER A 18 0.61 6.16 21.08
C SER A 18 2.05 6.10 21.58
N GLY A 19 2.99 6.68 20.83
CA GLY A 19 4.41 6.66 21.17
C GLY A 19 4.99 5.25 21.29
N GLY A 20 4.53 4.31 20.46
CA GLY A 20 4.95 2.90 20.50
C GLY A 20 4.28 2.05 21.58
N VAL A 21 3.45 2.62 22.45
CA VAL A 21 2.71 1.90 23.49
C VAL A 21 1.28 1.61 23.02
N LEU A 22 0.78 0.41 23.31
CA LEU A 22 -0.59 0.01 22.97
C LEU A 22 -1.61 0.84 23.78
N ALA A 23 -2.40 1.67 23.10
CA ALA A 23 -3.36 2.58 23.69
C ALA A 23 -4.80 2.02 23.73
N ALA A 24 -5.22 1.30 22.69
CA ALA A 24 -6.52 0.64 22.65
C ALA A 24 -6.50 -0.59 21.75
N ARG A 25 -7.50 -1.47 21.91
CA ARG A 25 -7.68 -2.66 21.09
C ARG A 25 -9.16 -2.97 20.93
N TYR A 26 -9.56 -3.29 19.70
CA TYR A 26 -10.92 -3.71 19.37
C TYR A 26 -10.90 -4.73 18.24
N ASP A 27 -11.92 -5.58 18.18
CA ASP A 27 -12.19 -6.45 17.05
C ASP A 27 -13.06 -5.69 16.03
N ASP A 28 -12.72 -5.86 14.75
CA ASP A 28 -13.35 -5.25 13.58
C ASP A 28 -13.79 -6.37 12.64
N GLU A 29 -15.10 -6.49 12.43
CA GLU A 29 -15.69 -7.49 11.56
C GLU A 29 -16.32 -6.79 10.36
N LEU A 30 -15.88 -7.16 9.16
CA LEU A 30 -16.37 -6.63 7.89
C LEU A 30 -16.99 -7.76 7.06
N ALA A 31 -18.30 -7.71 6.89
CA ALA A 31 -18.99 -8.48 5.85
C ALA A 31 -19.23 -7.57 4.65
N SER A 32 -18.79 -7.98 3.46
CA SER A 32 -18.98 -7.21 2.24
C SER A 32 -19.39 -8.06 1.06
N SER A 33 -20.23 -7.49 0.21
CA SER A 33 -20.67 -8.08 -1.04
C SER A 33 -20.63 -7.00 -2.12
N SER A 34 -20.10 -7.31 -3.30
CA SER A 34 -20.11 -6.39 -4.42
C SER A 34 -20.42 -7.08 -5.72
N LEU A 35 -21.37 -6.53 -6.46
CA LEU A 35 -21.68 -6.90 -7.84
C LEU A 35 -21.15 -5.81 -8.75
N TRP A 36 -20.49 -6.18 -9.84
CA TRP A 36 -20.04 -5.23 -10.84
C TRP A 36 -20.27 -5.75 -12.26
N LEU A 37 -20.51 -4.81 -13.17
CA LEU A 37 -20.63 -5.03 -14.61
C LEU A 37 -19.80 -3.96 -15.31
N SER A 38 -19.00 -4.36 -16.28
CA SER A 38 -18.17 -3.45 -17.07
C SER A 38 -18.14 -3.87 -18.53
N HIS A 39 -17.94 -2.89 -19.40
CA HIS A 39 -17.69 -3.12 -20.82
C HIS A 39 -16.30 -2.59 -21.15
N SER A 40 -15.45 -3.38 -21.80
CA SER A 40 -14.18 -2.88 -22.36
C SER A 40 -14.38 -2.48 -23.79
N ILE A 41 -14.01 -1.25 -24.12
CA ILE A 41 -14.01 -0.68 -25.47
C ILE A 41 -12.55 -0.39 -25.81
N ASP A 42 -12.11 -0.87 -26.96
CA ASP A 42 -10.75 -0.62 -27.45
C ASP A 42 -10.77 0.62 -28.35
N HIS A 43 -9.93 1.60 -28.05
CA HIS A 43 -9.81 2.83 -28.83
C HIS A 43 -8.33 3.22 -28.95
N GLY A 44 -7.75 2.95 -30.11
CA GLY A 44 -6.30 3.00 -30.31
C GLY A 44 -5.57 2.05 -29.35
N GLY A 45 -4.43 2.47 -28.79
CA GLY A 45 -3.70 1.71 -27.77
C GLY A 45 -4.30 1.73 -26.36
N TRP A 46 -5.53 2.22 -26.20
CA TRP A 46 -6.21 2.34 -24.91
C TRP A 46 -7.43 1.44 -24.81
N LYS A 47 -7.69 0.97 -23.59
CA LYS A 47 -8.91 0.29 -23.18
C LYS A 47 -9.70 1.24 -22.29
N ILE A 48 -10.91 1.58 -22.73
CA ILE A 48 -11.87 2.41 -22.01
C ILE A 48 -12.92 1.47 -21.41
N ARG A 49 -13.09 1.51 -20.09
CA ARG A 49 -13.92 0.57 -19.34
C ARG A 49 -14.92 1.28 -18.44
N PRO A 50 -16.07 1.74 -18.98
CA PRO A 50 -17.19 2.12 -18.14
C PRO A 50 -17.73 0.90 -17.38
N GLY A 51 -18.19 1.12 -16.15
CA GLY A 51 -18.76 0.07 -15.33
C GLY A 51 -19.69 0.57 -14.24
N LEU A 52 -20.60 -0.30 -13.85
CA LEU A 52 -21.52 -0.13 -12.72
C LEU A 52 -21.08 -1.06 -11.60
N ARG A 53 -21.21 -0.61 -10.35
CA ARG A 53 -20.94 -1.42 -9.16
C ARG A 53 -21.97 -1.13 -8.08
N LEU A 54 -22.52 -2.18 -7.50
CA LEU A 54 -23.30 -2.12 -6.26
C LEU A 54 -22.47 -2.79 -5.16
N GLY A 55 -22.06 -2.02 -4.16
CA GLY A 55 -21.38 -2.53 -2.97
C GLY A 55 -22.30 -2.50 -1.76
N ILE A 56 -22.31 -3.58 -0.98
CA ILE A 56 -22.95 -3.67 0.33
C ILE A 56 -21.85 -4.02 1.33
N SER A 57 -21.79 -3.29 2.43
CA SER A 57 -20.85 -3.58 3.51
C SER A 57 -21.47 -3.33 4.87
N ASP A 58 -21.35 -4.32 5.74
CA ASP A 58 -21.72 -4.27 7.15
C ASP A 58 -20.43 -4.38 7.95
N ARG A 59 -20.18 -3.42 8.84
CA ARG A 59 -18.98 -3.41 9.67
C ARG A 59 -19.35 -3.18 11.12
N ASP A 60 -18.96 -4.13 11.96
CA ASP A 60 -19.26 -4.16 13.38
C ASP A 60 -17.96 -4.14 14.19
N PHE A 61 -18.07 -3.60 15.41
CA PHE A 61 -16.93 -3.41 16.29
C PHE A 61 -17.24 -3.81 17.72
N ALA A 62 -16.36 -4.62 18.29
CA ALA A 62 -16.41 -5.05 19.68
C ALA A 62 -15.13 -4.60 20.40
N PRO A 63 -15.23 -3.92 21.56
CA PRO A 63 -14.04 -3.58 22.32
C PRO A 63 -13.42 -4.88 22.87
N ASP A 64 -12.10 -4.92 22.99
CA ASP A 64 -11.45 -6.03 23.67
C ASP A 64 -11.68 -5.92 25.18
N SER A 65 -11.78 -7.05 25.89
CA SER A 65 -12.01 -7.17 27.34
C SER A 65 -11.23 -6.18 28.23
N SER A 66 -10.02 -5.77 27.84
CA SER A 66 -9.16 -4.86 28.61
C SER A 66 -9.29 -3.37 28.21
N TYR A 67 -10.12 -3.05 27.21
CA TYR A 67 -10.26 -1.70 26.65
C TYR A 67 -11.74 -1.35 26.46
N THR A 68 -12.06 -0.05 26.49
CA THR A 68 -13.44 0.43 26.32
C THR A 68 -13.71 1.06 24.95
N TYR A 69 -12.64 1.46 24.25
CA TYR A 69 -12.76 2.13 22.97
C TYR A 69 -13.19 1.17 21.86
N ARG A 70 -14.19 1.58 21.08
CA ARG A 70 -14.54 0.99 19.79
C ARG A 70 -15.17 2.05 18.86
N PRO A 71 -15.07 1.89 17.54
CA PRO A 71 -15.85 2.69 16.60
C PRO A 71 -17.35 2.33 16.64
N ASN A 72 -18.16 3.17 15.99
CA ASN A 72 -19.59 2.87 15.82
C ASN A 72 -19.80 1.88 14.66
N PRO A 73 -20.70 0.90 14.82
CA PRO A 73 -21.06 -0.02 13.75
C PRO A 73 -21.70 0.75 12.59
N ARG A 74 -21.58 0.20 11.39
CA ARG A 74 -21.97 0.92 10.18
C ARG A 74 -22.32 -0.02 9.01
N ARG A 75 -23.43 0.31 8.36
CA ARG A 75 -23.90 -0.34 7.14
C ARG A 75 -23.88 0.60 5.95
N ARG A 76 -23.38 0.16 4.80
CA ARG A 76 -23.33 0.95 3.56
C ARG A 76 -23.89 0.14 2.41
N VAL A 77 -24.78 0.77 1.65
CA VAL A 77 -25.25 0.32 0.35
C VAL A 77 -24.91 1.40 -0.67
N LEU A 78 -23.96 1.08 -1.55
CA LEU A 78 -23.27 2.02 -2.42
C LEU A 78 -23.39 1.60 -3.90
N PRO A 79 -24.46 2.00 -4.60
CA PRO A 79 -24.43 2.07 -6.05
C PRO A 79 -23.38 3.09 -6.51
N SER A 80 -22.61 2.74 -7.54
CA SER A 80 -21.55 3.58 -8.09
C SER A 80 -21.32 3.34 -9.57
N LEU A 81 -20.88 4.40 -10.23
CA LEU A 81 -20.36 4.40 -11.60
C LEU A 81 -18.84 4.42 -11.53
N SER A 82 -18.20 3.75 -12.47
CA SER A 82 -16.76 3.73 -12.62
C SER A 82 -16.34 3.87 -14.08
N LEU A 83 -15.21 4.51 -14.31
CA LEU A 83 -14.58 4.62 -15.61
C LEU A 83 -13.10 4.30 -15.46
N THR A 84 -12.64 3.24 -16.11
CA THR A 84 -11.21 2.90 -16.16
C THR A 84 -10.64 3.19 -17.54
N LEU A 85 -9.59 3.99 -17.60
CA LEU A 85 -8.75 4.19 -18.79
C LEU A 85 -7.45 3.41 -18.57
N TRP A 86 -7.14 2.48 -19.46
CA TRP A 86 -5.97 1.62 -19.31
C TRP A 86 -5.20 1.51 -20.61
N ARG A 87 -3.90 1.77 -20.57
CA ARG A 87 -3.00 1.48 -21.69
C ARG A 87 -2.28 0.16 -21.40
N PRO A 88 -2.63 -0.96 -22.03
CA PRO A 88 -1.90 -2.21 -21.85
C PRO A 88 -0.49 -2.09 -22.46
N ALA A 89 0.54 -2.27 -21.65
CA ALA A 89 1.92 -2.41 -22.08
C ALA A 89 2.68 -3.22 -21.03
N TYR A 90 3.56 -4.09 -21.50
CA TYR A 90 4.28 -5.05 -20.66
C TYR A 90 5.73 -5.15 -21.13
N ALA A 91 6.65 -5.29 -20.19
CA ALA A 91 8.05 -5.60 -20.43
C ALA A 91 8.39 -6.92 -19.74
N ARG A 92 9.09 -7.80 -20.45
CA ARG A 92 9.62 -9.06 -19.92
C ARG A 92 11.06 -8.86 -19.54
N GLU A 93 11.33 -8.83 -18.25
CA GLU A 93 12.65 -8.49 -17.72
C GLU A 93 13.10 -9.51 -16.70
N ARG A 94 14.35 -9.40 -16.24
CA ARG A 94 14.87 -10.17 -15.11
C ARG A 94 15.63 -9.25 -14.18
N PHE A 95 15.61 -9.58 -12.90
CA PHE A 95 16.38 -8.88 -11.88
C PHE A 95 16.03 -7.39 -11.83
N VAL A 96 14.74 -7.05 -11.88
CA VAL A 96 14.27 -5.68 -11.67
C VAL A 96 13.69 -5.57 -10.27
N ARG A 97 12.63 -6.34 -9.99
CA ARG A 97 12.03 -6.45 -8.65
C ARG A 97 12.38 -7.75 -7.97
N GLY A 98 12.62 -8.82 -8.73
CA GLY A 98 12.89 -10.15 -8.22
C GLY A 98 14.35 -10.58 -8.31
N LEU A 99 14.62 -11.81 -7.88
CA LEU A 99 15.91 -12.48 -8.00
C LEU A 99 15.72 -13.87 -8.63
N GLY A 100 15.65 -13.94 -9.97
CA GLY A 100 15.64 -15.23 -10.67
C GLY A 100 14.89 -15.25 -11.99
N GLN A 101 13.57 -15.42 -11.90
CA GLN A 101 12.71 -15.67 -13.06
C GLN A 101 12.45 -14.43 -13.91
N ILE A 102 11.90 -14.66 -15.10
CA ILE A 102 11.36 -13.59 -15.95
C ILE A 102 10.18 -12.95 -15.23
N GLU A 103 10.23 -11.63 -15.12
CA GLU A 103 9.23 -10.76 -14.54
C GLU A 103 8.38 -10.15 -15.66
N ASP A 104 7.06 -10.36 -15.62
CA ASP A 104 6.13 -9.64 -16.49
C ASP A 104 5.77 -8.29 -15.84
N LEU A 105 6.50 -7.25 -16.20
CA LEU A 105 6.31 -5.90 -15.68
C LEU A 105 5.25 -5.17 -16.49
N GLN A 106 4.09 -4.91 -15.90
CA GLN A 106 3.09 -4.03 -16.51
C GLN A 106 3.60 -2.58 -16.52
N THR A 107 4.21 -2.16 -17.62
CA THR A 107 4.69 -0.78 -17.88
C THR A 107 3.58 0.15 -18.36
N GLY A 108 2.42 -0.42 -18.72
CA GLY A 108 1.22 0.29 -19.10
C GLY A 108 0.44 0.83 -17.91
N GLY A 109 0.26 2.15 -17.86
CA GLY A 109 -0.48 2.82 -16.80
C GLY A 109 -2.00 2.72 -16.95
N TRP A 110 -2.71 2.98 -15.85
CA TRP A 110 -4.17 3.05 -15.83
C TRP A 110 -4.67 4.13 -14.87
N MET A 111 -5.91 4.56 -15.08
CA MET A 111 -6.64 5.46 -14.20
C MET A 111 -8.06 4.95 -14.05
N THR A 112 -8.59 4.95 -12.83
CA THR A 112 -9.99 4.64 -12.52
C THR A 112 -10.60 5.82 -11.76
N LEU A 113 -11.70 6.32 -12.29
CA LEU A 113 -12.57 7.27 -11.61
C LEU A 113 -13.80 6.51 -11.10
N GLN A 114 -14.26 6.81 -9.89
CA GLN A 114 -15.47 6.24 -9.32
C GLN A 114 -16.28 7.32 -8.62
N ALA A 115 -17.58 7.33 -8.86
CA ALA A 115 -18.54 8.17 -8.18
C ALA A 115 -19.73 7.32 -7.74
N GLY A 116 -20.20 7.51 -6.52
CA GLY A 116 -21.33 6.76 -5.97
C GLY A 116 -22.05 7.52 -4.88
N TYR A 117 -23.14 6.94 -4.40
CA TYR A 117 -23.96 7.56 -3.37
C TYR A 117 -24.42 6.51 -2.37
N SER A 118 -24.04 6.68 -1.10
CA SER A 118 -24.61 5.92 0.03
C SER A 118 -25.97 6.52 0.33
N ALA A 119 -27.01 5.70 0.42
CA ALA A 119 -28.38 6.16 0.68
C ALA A 119 -29.04 5.35 1.81
N GLU A 120 -29.66 6.04 2.77
CA GLU A 120 -30.47 5.41 3.82
C GLU A 120 -31.70 4.69 3.25
N THR A 121 -32.28 5.22 2.17
CA THR A 121 -33.40 4.57 1.44
C THR A 121 -33.04 3.20 0.86
N LEU A 122 -31.75 2.92 0.68
CA LEU A 122 -31.24 1.63 0.23
C LEU A 122 -30.73 0.76 1.39
N GLY A 123 -30.91 1.18 2.64
CA GLY A 123 -30.51 0.46 3.85
C GLY A 123 -29.14 0.83 4.42
N SER A 124 -28.53 1.93 3.95
CA SER A 124 -27.33 2.48 4.61
C SER A 124 -27.70 3.14 5.94
N ASP A 125 -26.73 3.29 6.85
CA ASP A 125 -26.93 4.05 8.10
C ASP A 125 -27.00 5.58 7.89
N ARG A 126 -26.48 6.07 6.76
CA ARG A 126 -26.27 7.49 6.43
C ARG A 126 -26.22 7.71 4.93
N SER A 127 -26.72 8.87 4.54
CA SER A 127 -26.73 9.33 3.15
C SER A 127 -25.54 10.26 2.85
N TYR A 128 -24.71 9.94 1.86
CA TYR A 128 -23.61 10.82 1.41
C TYR A 128 -23.03 10.43 0.03
N PRO A 129 -22.55 11.40 -0.76
CA PRO A 129 -21.77 11.13 -1.96
C PRO A 129 -20.37 10.58 -1.64
N VAL A 130 -19.91 9.70 -2.53
CA VAL A 130 -18.56 9.11 -2.53
C VAL A 130 -17.89 9.40 -3.87
N ALA A 131 -16.65 9.85 -3.83
CA ALA A 131 -15.80 9.98 -5.01
C ALA A 131 -14.44 9.36 -4.74
N ALA A 132 -13.94 8.58 -5.69
CA ALA A 132 -12.62 7.98 -5.62
C ALA A 132 -11.89 8.07 -6.97
N ILE A 133 -10.58 8.26 -6.88
CA ILE A 133 -9.66 8.28 -8.01
C ILE A 133 -8.51 7.36 -7.68
N ALA A 134 -8.16 6.47 -8.60
CA ALA A 134 -6.95 5.66 -8.54
C ALA A 134 -6.19 5.81 -9.85
N LEU A 135 -4.90 6.13 -9.80
CA LEU A 135 -4.03 6.35 -10.94
C LEU A 135 -2.74 5.56 -10.72
N ALA A 136 -2.36 4.74 -11.69
CA ALA A 136 -1.09 4.02 -11.68
C ALA A 136 -0.23 4.48 -12.85
N PRO A 137 0.58 5.56 -12.69
CA PRO A 137 1.55 5.94 -13.70
C PRO A 137 2.65 4.88 -13.73
N ARG A 138 2.94 4.35 -14.92
CA ARG A 138 3.94 3.29 -15.11
C ARG A 138 4.68 3.52 -16.41
N GLY A 139 5.92 3.06 -16.48
CA GLY A 139 6.70 3.15 -17.71
C GLY A 139 8.11 2.60 -17.60
N GLN A 140 8.74 2.52 -18.76
CA GLN A 140 10.14 2.18 -18.95
C GLN A 140 10.81 3.34 -19.71
N PRO A 141 11.27 4.41 -19.02
CA PRO A 141 11.83 5.58 -19.68
C PRO A 141 13.06 5.29 -20.53
N THR A 142 13.85 4.28 -20.12
CA THR A 142 15.02 3.76 -20.84
C THR A 142 15.00 2.23 -20.76
N PRO A 143 15.77 1.51 -21.60
CA PRO A 143 15.85 0.04 -21.52
C PRO A 143 16.31 -0.50 -20.15
N ASN A 144 16.90 0.34 -19.30
CA ASN A 144 17.43 -0.04 -17.99
C ASN A 144 16.70 0.64 -16.82
N SER A 145 15.63 1.39 -17.07
CA SER A 145 14.89 2.09 -16.01
C SER A 145 13.41 1.77 -16.03
N PHE A 146 12.84 1.55 -14.85
CA PHE A 146 11.43 1.24 -14.67
C PHE A 146 10.83 2.12 -13.57
N LEU A 147 9.65 2.64 -13.82
CA LEU A 147 8.90 3.50 -12.90
C LEU A 147 7.51 2.92 -12.67
N PHE A 148 7.11 2.88 -11.40
CA PHE A 148 5.78 2.41 -11.01
C PHE A 148 5.24 3.25 -9.88
N GLY A 149 4.13 3.92 -10.14
CA GLY A 149 3.36 4.65 -9.13
C GLY A 149 1.98 4.05 -8.92
N LEU A 150 1.40 4.38 -7.77
CA LEU A 150 -0.01 4.23 -7.45
C LEU A 150 -0.43 5.41 -6.58
N ILE A 151 -1.35 6.20 -7.09
CA ILE A 151 -2.00 7.31 -6.39
C ILE A 151 -3.45 6.91 -6.22
N SER A 152 -3.95 6.97 -4.99
CA SER A 152 -5.35 6.70 -4.69
C SER A 152 -5.86 7.74 -3.70
N VAL A 153 -7.02 8.29 -4.02
CA VAL A 153 -7.73 9.26 -3.20
C VAL A 153 -9.18 8.80 -3.14
N SER A 154 -9.70 8.62 -1.94
CA SER A 154 -11.12 8.36 -1.72
C SER A 154 -11.68 9.40 -0.76
N SER A 155 -12.88 9.89 -1.06
CA SER A 155 -13.50 10.96 -0.32
C SER A 155 -14.99 10.72 -0.14
N ARG A 156 -15.50 11.12 1.02
CA ARG A 156 -16.94 11.18 1.32
C ARG A 156 -17.29 12.62 1.63
N TRP A 157 -18.44 13.04 1.12
CA TRP A 157 -18.84 14.44 1.11
C TRP A 157 -20.08 14.63 1.99
N ARG A 158 -20.16 15.76 2.68
CA ARG A 158 -21.33 16.15 3.46
C ARG A 158 -21.46 17.65 3.35
N GLU A 159 -22.67 18.13 3.05
CA GLU A 159 -22.95 19.58 2.92
C GLU A 159 -21.95 20.28 1.98
N GLY A 160 -21.61 19.63 0.85
CA GLY A 160 -20.69 20.17 -0.16
C GLY A 160 -19.20 20.17 0.22
N LYS A 161 -18.81 19.64 1.38
CA LYS A 161 -17.40 19.58 1.83
C LYS A 161 -16.93 18.13 1.98
N PRO A 162 -15.67 17.80 1.62
CA PRO A 162 -15.11 16.50 1.92
C PRO A 162 -14.91 16.39 3.44
N TRP A 163 -15.66 15.48 4.08
CA TRP A 163 -15.58 15.30 5.53
C TRP A 163 -14.74 14.10 5.93
N HIS A 164 -14.50 13.16 5.01
CA HIS A 164 -13.63 12.00 5.20
C HIS A 164 -12.80 11.81 3.94
N MET A 165 -11.48 11.77 4.06
CA MET A 165 -10.59 11.57 2.92
C MET A 165 -9.41 10.67 3.29
N VAL A 166 -9.16 9.69 2.43
CA VAL A 166 -8.00 8.80 2.52
C VAL A 166 -7.19 8.99 1.25
N THR A 167 -5.92 9.36 1.43
CA THR A 167 -4.96 9.55 0.35
C THR A 167 -3.82 8.56 0.55
N SER A 168 -3.45 7.85 -0.51
CA SER A 168 -2.30 6.96 -0.55
C SER A 168 -1.55 7.15 -1.85
N VAL A 169 -0.28 7.48 -1.75
CA VAL A 169 0.65 7.67 -2.87
C VAL A 169 1.82 6.75 -2.63
N SER A 170 2.09 5.85 -3.57
CA SER A 170 3.31 5.05 -3.57
C SER A 170 4.00 5.14 -4.93
N GLY A 171 5.32 5.10 -4.91
CA GLY A 171 6.17 5.16 -6.07
C GLY A 171 7.39 4.29 -5.86
N SER A 172 7.80 3.59 -6.91
CA SER A 172 9.05 2.84 -6.96
C SER A 172 9.74 3.08 -8.29
N SER A 173 11.06 3.19 -8.24
CA SER A 173 11.92 3.26 -9.42
C SER A 173 13.02 2.23 -9.33
N TYR A 174 13.39 1.68 -10.48
CA TYR A 174 14.44 0.67 -10.60
C TYR A 174 15.37 1.08 -11.73
N LEU A 175 16.65 1.24 -11.43
CA LEU A 175 17.70 1.52 -12.41
C LEU A 175 18.69 0.37 -12.41
N ARG A 176 18.74 -0.35 -13.52
CA ARG A 176 19.68 -1.44 -13.75
C ARG A 176 21.04 -0.88 -14.15
N TYR A 177 22.07 -1.23 -13.37
CA TYR A 177 23.46 -0.96 -13.66
C TYR A 177 24.17 -2.27 -14.02
N ARG A 178 24.66 -2.38 -15.26
CA ARG A 178 25.18 -3.64 -15.83
C ARG A 178 24.14 -4.76 -15.73
N GLN A 179 24.55 -6.03 -15.83
CA GLN A 179 23.60 -7.15 -15.80
C GLN A 179 23.27 -7.63 -14.37
N SER A 180 23.86 -7.07 -13.32
CA SER A 180 23.84 -7.65 -11.97
C SER A 180 23.56 -6.71 -10.81
N HIS A 181 23.35 -5.42 -11.05
CA HIS A 181 23.14 -4.45 -9.99
C HIS A 181 21.88 -3.63 -10.28
N VAL A 182 21.04 -3.44 -9.27
CA VAL A 182 19.86 -2.58 -9.36
C VAL A 182 19.90 -1.54 -8.26
N TRP A 183 19.66 -0.30 -8.64
CA TRP A 183 19.30 0.75 -7.70
C TRP A 183 17.78 0.83 -7.64
N ALA A 184 17.21 0.51 -6.48
CA ALA A 184 15.80 0.65 -6.20
C ALA A 184 15.58 1.91 -5.35
N MET A 185 14.60 2.72 -5.71
CA MET A 185 14.11 3.80 -4.86
C MET A 185 12.63 3.62 -4.62
N ARG A 186 12.16 4.09 -3.48
CA ARG A 186 10.73 4.15 -3.17
C ARG A 186 10.35 5.43 -2.46
N ILE A 187 9.08 5.75 -2.60
CA ILE A 187 8.40 6.76 -1.80
C ILE A 187 6.99 6.25 -1.49
N ALA A 188 6.53 6.47 -0.27
CA ALA A 188 5.18 6.17 0.17
C ALA A 188 4.69 7.30 1.05
N TYR A 189 3.53 7.86 0.73
CA TYR A 189 2.84 8.87 1.50
C TYR A 189 1.40 8.44 1.73
N HIS A 190 0.94 8.51 2.97
CA HIS A 190 -0.43 8.23 3.33
C HIS A 190 -0.96 9.35 4.22
N ALA A 191 -2.23 9.72 4.00
CA ALA A 191 -2.91 10.71 4.82
C ALA A 191 -4.36 10.32 5.07
N LEU A 192 -4.74 10.50 6.31
CA LEU A 192 -6.07 10.32 6.86
C LEU A 192 -6.60 11.69 7.27
N HIS A 193 -7.65 12.17 6.62
CA HIS A 193 -8.28 13.44 6.96
C HIS A 193 -9.70 13.19 7.44
N ARG A 194 -9.96 13.52 8.72
CA ARG A 194 -11.27 13.45 9.37
C ARG A 194 -11.94 12.08 9.18
N ILE A 195 -11.23 11.02 9.57
CA ILE A 195 -11.75 9.66 9.45
C ILE A 195 -12.93 9.46 10.39
N GLU A 196 -13.92 8.70 9.94
CA GLU A 196 -15.15 8.39 10.67
C GLU A 196 -14.85 7.55 11.91
N ASP A 197 -13.84 6.69 11.77
CA ASP A 197 -13.19 5.99 12.87
C ASP A 197 -12.13 6.91 13.49
N ARG A 198 -12.39 7.37 14.72
CA ARG A 198 -11.46 8.23 15.48
C ARG A 198 -10.15 7.52 15.86
N GLY A 199 -10.11 6.20 15.77
CA GLY A 199 -8.94 5.37 16.05
C GLY A 199 -8.07 5.13 14.83
N ALA A 200 -8.53 5.48 13.62
CA ALA A 200 -7.77 5.25 12.41
C ALA A 200 -6.43 6.02 12.45
N GLN A 201 -5.34 5.25 12.37
CA GLN A 201 -3.98 5.75 12.50
C GLN A 201 -3.08 5.15 11.42
N LEU A 202 -2.01 5.86 11.13
CA LEU A 202 -0.92 5.42 10.28
C LEU A 202 0.30 5.20 11.16
N LEU A 203 0.77 3.96 11.19
CA LEU A 203 1.95 3.56 11.94
C LEU A 203 3.19 3.60 11.04
N LEU A 204 4.36 3.81 11.65
CA LEU A 204 5.65 3.79 10.99
C LEU A 204 6.68 3.06 11.86
N GLY A 205 7.45 2.18 11.21
CA GLY A 205 8.40 1.25 11.83
C GLY A 205 8.83 0.17 10.83
N VAL A 206 9.59 -0.83 11.28
CA VAL A 206 10.12 -1.90 10.40
C VAL A 206 9.03 -2.66 9.63
N ASP A 207 7.85 -2.83 10.23
CA ASP A 207 6.68 -3.49 9.64
C ASP A 207 6.06 -2.73 8.46
N THR A 208 6.33 -1.44 8.37
CA THR A 208 5.89 -0.55 7.28
C THR A 208 7.05 -0.16 6.36
N GLY A 209 8.23 -0.71 6.62
CA GLY A 209 9.44 -0.58 5.82
C GLY A 209 10.48 0.39 6.36
N LEU A 210 10.28 1.08 7.48
CA LEU A 210 11.33 1.90 8.10
C LEU A 210 12.26 0.99 8.92
N ARG A 211 13.32 0.47 8.29
CA ARG A 211 14.26 -0.46 8.93
C ARG A 211 15.07 0.22 10.04
N GLY A 212 15.54 -0.54 11.02
CA GLY A 212 16.33 -0.02 12.14
C GLY A 212 15.51 0.67 13.24
N TYR A 213 14.18 0.62 13.15
CA TYR A 213 13.24 1.11 14.16
C TYR A 213 12.21 0.03 14.48
N ASP A 214 11.80 -0.04 15.75
CA ASP A 214 10.84 -1.04 16.22
C ASP A 214 9.51 -0.98 15.43
N PRO A 215 8.78 -2.10 15.33
CA PRO A 215 7.47 -2.11 14.70
C PRO A 215 6.56 -1.06 15.35
N ARG A 216 5.81 -0.31 14.54
CA ARG A 216 4.77 0.62 15.03
C ARG A 216 5.30 1.68 16.02
N ARG A 217 6.57 2.06 15.90
CA ARG A 217 7.22 2.99 16.82
C ARG A 217 6.69 4.41 16.74
N PHE A 218 6.32 4.86 15.53
CA PHE A 218 5.75 6.18 15.32
C PHE A 218 4.32 6.06 14.83
N ASP A 219 3.48 7.01 15.23
CA ASP A 219 2.06 7.06 14.92
C ASP A 219 1.63 8.44 14.42
N GLY A 220 0.52 8.49 13.70
CA GLY A 220 -0.07 9.74 13.26
C GLY A 220 -1.23 9.57 12.29
N THR A 221 -1.79 10.69 11.82
CA THR A 221 -2.80 10.70 10.74
C THR A 221 -2.20 10.93 9.36
N ARG A 222 -0.90 11.18 9.28
CA ARG A 222 -0.11 11.25 8.05
C ARG A 222 1.21 10.52 8.25
N ARG A 223 1.70 9.85 7.22
CA ARG A 223 3.06 9.31 7.19
C ARG A 223 3.70 9.49 5.81
N ILE A 224 5.00 9.70 5.81
CA ILE A 224 5.84 9.63 4.61
C ILE A 224 7.03 8.72 4.90
N LEU A 225 7.42 7.95 3.89
CA LEU A 225 8.57 7.05 3.93
C LEU A 225 9.23 7.07 2.56
N ALA A 226 10.53 7.27 2.55
CA ALA A 226 11.37 7.19 1.37
C ALA A 226 12.52 6.22 1.67
N GLY A 227 13.01 5.57 0.63
CA GLY A 227 14.15 4.68 0.77
C GLY A 227 14.88 4.50 -0.55
N VAL A 228 16.19 4.30 -0.44
CA VAL A 228 17.06 3.93 -1.55
C VAL A 228 17.81 2.65 -1.19
N GLU A 229 17.96 1.76 -2.16
CA GLU A 229 18.57 0.45 -1.96
C GLU A 229 19.40 0.05 -3.18
N ALA A 230 20.68 -0.20 -2.97
CA ALA A 230 21.54 -0.88 -3.94
C ALA A 230 21.38 -2.38 -3.78
N ARG A 231 21.17 -3.12 -4.87
CA ARG A 231 20.93 -4.58 -4.88
C ARG A 231 21.92 -5.29 -5.81
N PRO A 232 23.19 -5.48 -5.40
CA PRO A 232 24.15 -6.30 -6.15
C PRO A 232 23.79 -7.79 -6.09
N ILE A 233 23.92 -8.48 -7.22
CA ILE A 233 23.89 -9.93 -7.30
C ILE A 233 25.31 -10.44 -7.22
N LEU A 234 25.59 -11.24 -6.19
CA LEU A 234 26.92 -11.74 -5.86
C LEU A 234 27.20 -13.08 -6.54
N TRP A 235 26.19 -13.95 -6.62
CA TRP A 235 26.31 -15.27 -7.23
C TRP A 235 24.99 -15.71 -7.86
N ARG A 236 25.09 -16.49 -8.94
CA ARG A 236 23.94 -16.94 -9.74
C ARG A 236 24.10 -18.40 -10.07
N HIS A 237 23.04 -19.15 -9.81
CA HIS A 237 22.85 -20.52 -10.24
C HIS A 237 21.38 -20.72 -10.60
N GLU A 238 21.07 -21.78 -11.34
CA GLU A 238 19.71 -22.06 -11.78
C GLU A 238 18.75 -22.28 -10.59
N MET A 239 19.25 -22.92 -9.52
CA MET A 239 18.49 -23.24 -8.31
C MET A 239 18.44 -22.12 -7.28
N ALA A 240 19.42 -21.22 -7.27
CA ALA A 240 19.54 -20.17 -6.27
C ALA A 240 20.30 -18.94 -6.79
N VAL A 241 19.84 -17.76 -6.40
CA VAL A 241 20.49 -16.49 -6.70
C VAL A 241 20.79 -15.79 -5.39
N VAL A 242 22.07 -15.46 -5.17
CA VAL A 242 22.53 -14.79 -3.96
C VAL A 242 22.82 -13.33 -4.27
N GLY A 243 22.25 -12.44 -3.47
CA GLY A 243 22.47 -11.00 -3.57
C GLY A 243 22.70 -10.37 -2.22
N ALA A 244 23.15 -9.13 -2.24
CA ALA A 244 23.24 -8.27 -1.06
C ALA A 244 22.40 -7.00 -1.28
N ALA A 245 22.28 -6.19 -0.23
CA ALA A 245 21.91 -4.79 -0.37
C ALA A 245 22.60 -3.91 0.62
N LEU A 246 22.67 -2.64 0.21
CA LEU A 246 22.94 -1.50 1.05
C LEU A 246 21.76 -0.56 0.91
N PHE A 247 21.22 -0.08 2.02
CA PHE A 247 20.03 0.76 2.01
C PHE A 247 20.10 1.90 3.00
N ALA A 248 19.36 2.95 2.67
CA ALA A 248 19.02 4.03 3.58
C ALA A 248 17.52 4.30 3.48
N ASP A 249 16.86 4.42 4.63
CA ASP A 249 15.44 4.76 4.72
C ASP A 249 15.27 6.03 5.57
N ALA A 250 14.33 6.88 5.17
CA ALA A 250 13.96 8.08 5.91
C ALA A 250 12.43 8.19 5.96
N GLY A 251 11.87 8.52 7.11
CA GLY A 251 10.43 8.61 7.26
C GLY A 251 9.99 9.54 8.37
N LYS A 252 8.69 9.79 8.42
CA LYS A 252 8.03 10.60 9.43
C LYS A 252 6.56 10.23 9.52
N ALA A 253 6.04 10.09 10.74
CA ALA A 253 4.61 10.02 11.02
C ALA A 253 4.20 11.22 11.89
N TRP A 254 3.04 11.80 11.64
CA TRP A 254 2.56 12.96 12.39
C TRP A 254 1.04 13.11 12.31
N THR A 255 0.50 13.88 13.25
CA THR A 255 -0.92 14.24 13.28
C THR A 255 -1.10 15.71 12.91
N SER A 256 -2.13 16.03 12.13
CA SER A 256 -2.42 17.44 11.79
C SER A 256 -2.77 18.24 13.04
N GLY A 257 -2.09 19.36 13.27
CA GLY A 257 -2.32 20.22 14.44
C GLY A 257 -1.52 19.85 15.69
N SER A 258 -0.71 18.77 15.66
CA SER A 258 0.29 18.48 16.69
C SER A 258 1.65 19.11 16.35
N VAL A 259 2.55 19.16 17.34
CA VAL A 259 3.95 19.52 17.11
C VAL A 259 4.55 18.64 16.02
N SER A 260 5.26 19.25 15.07
CA SER A 260 5.91 18.57 13.95
C SER A 260 6.96 17.60 14.48
N GLN A 261 6.78 16.29 14.26
CA GLN A 261 7.81 15.31 14.60
C GLN A 261 9.03 15.44 13.68
N PRO A 262 10.26 15.19 14.15
CA PRO A 262 11.44 15.20 13.29
C PRO A 262 11.39 14.04 12.27
N TRP A 263 12.20 14.15 11.23
CA TRP A 263 12.50 13.02 10.37
C TRP A 263 13.32 11.99 11.15
N VAL A 264 13.11 10.72 10.82
CA VAL A 264 13.88 9.61 11.35
C VAL A 264 14.50 8.85 10.19
N GLU A 265 15.78 8.55 10.34
CA GLU A 265 16.63 8.03 9.27
C GLU A 265 17.29 6.73 9.75
N SER A 266 17.60 5.86 8.81
CA SER A 266 18.30 4.61 9.07
C SER A 266 19.21 4.27 7.90
N ILE A 267 20.24 3.50 8.23
CA ILE A 267 21.11 2.86 7.25
C ILE A 267 21.22 1.38 7.59
N GLY A 268 21.53 0.57 6.58
CA GLY A 268 21.74 -0.84 6.82
C GLY A 268 22.25 -1.60 5.60
N ALA A 269 22.50 -2.87 5.85
CA ALA A 269 22.91 -3.83 4.86
C ALA A 269 22.07 -5.10 4.99
N GLY A 270 21.91 -5.82 3.90
CA GLY A 270 21.11 -7.04 3.90
C GLY A 270 21.64 -8.09 2.95
N PHE A 271 21.24 -9.33 3.20
CA PHE A 271 21.54 -10.48 2.39
C PHE A 271 20.25 -11.08 1.82
N ARG A 272 20.29 -11.55 0.58
CA ARG A 272 19.14 -12.12 -0.13
C ARG A 272 19.49 -13.44 -0.78
N ILE A 273 18.57 -14.40 -0.67
CA ILE A 273 18.61 -15.66 -1.40
C ILE A 273 17.29 -15.79 -2.15
N GLY A 274 17.33 -15.63 -3.48
CA GLY A 274 16.23 -15.99 -4.36
C GLY A 274 16.28 -17.48 -4.69
N LEU A 275 15.13 -18.14 -4.74
CA LEU A 275 14.98 -19.55 -5.10
C LEU A 275 14.15 -19.68 -6.39
N PRO A 276 14.75 -19.54 -7.58
CA PRO A 276 14.01 -19.42 -8.84
C PRO A 276 13.26 -20.68 -9.25
N THR A 277 13.67 -21.85 -8.73
CA THR A 277 13.06 -23.15 -9.03
C THR A 277 11.94 -23.53 -8.07
N VAL A 278 11.72 -22.76 -6.99
CA VAL A 278 10.63 -22.97 -6.04
C VAL A 278 9.40 -22.20 -6.51
N TYR A 279 8.22 -22.78 -6.28
CA TYR A 279 6.93 -22.13 -6.59
C TYR A 279 6.86 -20.73 -5.95
N ASP A 280 6.35 -19.75 -6.71
CA ASP A 280 6.29 -18.32 -6.35
C ASP A 280 7.66 -17.63 -6.19
N THR A 281 8.76 -18.32 -6.49
CA THR A 281 10.13 -17.76 -6.54
C THR A 281 10.51 -16.94 -5.30
N PRO A 282 10.39 -17.52 -4.09
CA PRO A 282 10.56 -16.77 -2.86
C PRO A 282 11.96 -16.17 -2.75
N ILE A 283 12.03 -14.99 -2.14
CA ILE A 283 13.28 -14.31 -1.81
C ILE A 283 13.38 -14.26 -0.30
N LEU A 284 14.31 -15.02 0.27
CA LEU A 284 14.65 -14.94 1.67
C LEU A 284 15.50 -13.70 1.89
N ARG A 285 15.19 -12.89 2.90
CA ARG A 285 16.01 -11.74 3.29
C ARG A 285 16.38 -11.73 4.76
N VAL A 286 17.58 -11.22 5.02
CA VAL A 286 18.09 -10.85 6.34
C VAL A 286 18.65 -9.44 6.24
N ASP A 287 18.08 -8.50 6.98
CA ASP A 287 18.49 -7.10 6.98
C ASP A 287 19.02 -6.71 8.36
N LEU A 288 20.22 -6.15 8.42
CA LEU A 288 20.81 -5.51 9.59
C LEU A 288 20.73 -3.99 9.40
N ALA A 289 20.05 -3.30 10.30
CA ALA A 289 19.79 -1.87 10.18
C ALA A 289 20.01 -1.13 11.50
N HIS A 290 20.40 0.13 11.39
CA HIS A 290 20.60 1.03 12.52
C HIS A 290 19.88 2.35 12.27
N GLY A 291 18.97 2.73 13.18
CA GLY A 291 18.36 4.06 13.17
C GLY A 291 19.35 5.12 13.67
N LEU A 292 19.42 6.26 12.98
CA LEU A 292 20.37 7.35 13.31
C LEU A 292 19.92 8.25 14.47
N GLN A 293 18.72 8.03 15.01
CA GLN A 293 18.24 8.74 16.18
C GLN A 293 19.03 8.32 17.45
N ALA A 294 19.17 9.22 18.42
CA ALA A 294 19.86 8.91 19.67
C ALA A 294 19.29 7.66 20.36
N ARG A 295 20.19 6.78 20.85
CA ARG A 295 19.87 5.56 21.62
C ARG A 295 19.17 4.43 20.84
N GLN A 296 19.52 4.22 19.58
CA GLN A 296 19.07 3.06 18.82
C GLN A 296 20.03 1.88 18.93
N ALA A 297 19.48 0.69 19.10
CA ALA A 297 20.22 -0.56 18.92
C ALA A 297 20.24 -0.97 17.45
N TRP A 298 21.21 -1.80 17.07
CA TRP A 298 21.15 -2.51 15.81
C TRP A 298 19.96 -3.47 15.81
N GLN A 299 19.22 -3.50 14.70
CA GLN A 299 18.08 -4.37 14.52
C GLN A 299 18.34 -5.37 13.40
N VAL A 300 17.94 -6.61 13.62
CA VAL A 300 17.96 -7.67 12.62
C VAL A 300 16.52 -8.00 12.25
N ALA A 301 16.21 -7.98 10.96
CA ALA A 301 14.91 -8.34 10.43
C ALA A 301 15.02 -9.49 9.43
N PHE A 302 14.10 -10.43 9.52
CA PHE A 302 13.94 -11.53 8.57
C PHE A 302 12.65 -11.33 7.78
N GLY A 303 12.63 -11.75 6.52
CA GLY A 303 11.43 -11.63 5.70
C GLY A 303 11.44 -12.46 4.42
N LEU A 304 10.26 -12.53 3.80
CA LEU A 304 10.06 -13.06 2.46
C LEU A 304 9.78 -11.89 1.51
N GLY A 305 10.37 -11.95 0.31
CA GLY A 305 10.31 -10.90 -0.70
C GLY A 305 11.21 -9.69 -0.40
N HIS A 306 11.22 -8.73 -1.31
CA HIS A 306 11.85 -7.43 -1.07
C HIS A 306 11.00 -6.59 -0.12
N PRO A 307 11.61 -5.68 0.67
CA PRO A 307 10.86 -4.78 1.55
C PRO A 307 9.98 -3.80 0.77
N PHE A 308 10.27 -3.62 -0.53
CA PHE A 308 9.49 -2.88 -1.52
C PHE A 308 9.99 -3.16 -2.94
#